data_AF-A0A291QLR3-F1
#
_entry.id   AF-A0A291QLR3-F1
#
_cell.length_a   1.000
_cell.length_b   1.000
_cell.length_c   1.000
_cell.angle_alpha   90.00
_cell.angle_beta   90.00
_cell.angle_gamma   90.00
#
_symmetry.space_group_name_H-M   'P 1'
#
loop_
_entity.id
_entity.type
_entity.pdbx_description
1 polymer ?
#
loop_
_entity_poly.entity_id
_entity_poly.type
_entity_poly.pdbx_seq_one_letter_code
_entity_poly.pdbx_strand_id
1 'polypeptide(L)'
;MRTMAVIGTGLIGTSVALAVRGRGVAVYLSDRTGAAARTAAALGAGVVATPQEPVDLAVIAVPPSQVCAVLIEAQERGLARCYTDVASVKAVPERAALSRAPAPDRYIGGHPLAGRERSGPLAARAELFLDRNWVLTPSPLTSDETFDLALELVELCGAVPVVMRSQEHDAAVAVTSHVPHLMASLIAARLREGPPALSLVAGQGLRDATRIAGGDSRLWGDILRSNAPAVAGVLKDLHTDLSRLVPALDALAGSDGGDRDQGMRTLVDLLDRGISGLAGIPGTGRAASADGQRVRVGVPDRPGELARLLAAVTELGVVAEDAAVDGAAGGGSGLAARFTVPGPVAERLVTGLRADGWEAVREHDARLPLLQE
;
A
#
# COMPACT_ATOMS: atom_id res chain seq x y z
N MET A 1 6.68 -12.39 -23.53
CA MET A 1 6.77 -13.70 -22.87
C MET A 1 5.58 -14.58 -23.24
N ARG A 2 5.77 -15.90 -23.30
CA ARG A 2 4.72 -16.91 -23.63
C ARG A 2 4.52 -17.92 -22.50
N THR A 3 5.56 -18.19 -21.71
CA THR A 3 5.55 -19.18 -20.63
C THR A 3 6.11 -18.60 -19.35
N MET A 4 5.52 -18.96 -18.21
CA MET A 4 5.96 -18.51 -16.89
C MET A 4 5.86 -19.64 -15.87
N ALA A 5 6.77 -19.66 -14.91
CA ALA A 5 6.69 -20.51 -13.73
C ALA A 5 6.46 -19.66 -12.48
N VAL A 6 5.60 -20.11 -11.57
CA VAL A 6 5.39 -19.46 -10.26
C VAL A 6 5.76 -20.45 -9.17
N ILE A 7 6.74 -20.08 -8.35
CA ILE A 7 7.21 -20.85 -7.20
C ILE A 7 6.70 -20.18 -5.93
N GLY A 8 5.72 -20.79 -5.28
CA GLY A 8 4.97 -20.22 -4.17
C GLY A 8 3.60 -19.72 -4.64
N THR A 9 2.54 -20.39 -4.19
CA THR A 9 1.15 -20.17 -4.61
C THR A 9 0.31 -19.59 -3.47
N GLY A 10 0.89 -18.63 -2.77
CA GLY A 10 0.19 -17.79 -1.79
C GLY A 10 -0.63 -16.68 -2.48
N LEU A 11 -0.98 -15.64 -1.72
CA LEU A 11 -1.74 -14.49 -2.23
C LEU A 11 -1.09 -13.90 -3.49
N ILE A 12 0.19 -13.52 -3.40
CA ILE A 12 0.88 -12.79 -4.47
C ILE A 12 1.13 -13.70 -5.67
N GLY A 13 1.76 -14.86 -5.47
CA GLY A 13 2.08 -15.77 -6.58
C GLY A 13 0.85 -16.22 -7.36
N THR A 14 -0.25 -16.57 -6.68
CA THR A 14 -1.50 -16.93 -7.37
C THR A 14 -2.12 -15.72 -8.08
N SER A 15 -2.04 -14.52 -7.52
CA SER A 15 -2.55 -13.31 -8.19
C SER A 15 -1.76 -12.98 -9.46
N VAL A 16 -0.43 -13.10 -9.42
CA VAL A 16 0.45 -12.92 -10.59
C VAL A 16 0.09 -13.92 -11.68
N ALA A 17 -0.03 -15.19 -11.29
CA ALA A 17 -0.39 -16.27 -12.18
C ALA A 17 -1.76 -16.04 -12.86
N LEU A 18 -2.78 -15.61 -12.10
CA LEU A 18 -4.10 -15.28 -12.63
C LEU A 18 -4.04 -14.10 -13.62
N ALA A 19 -3.30 -13.04 -13.29
CA ALA A 19 -3.18 -11.84 -14.12
C ALA A 19 -2.60 -12.16 -15.51
N VAL A 20 -1.46 -12.86 -15.55
CA VAL A 20 -0.80 -13.17 -16.84
C VAL A 20 -1.54 -14.25 -17.63
N ARG A 21 -2.23 -15.18 -16.95
CA ARG A 21 -3.09 -16.19 -17.62
C ARG A 21 -4.20 -15.50 -18.39
N GLY A 22 -4.81 -14.46 -17.82
CA GLY A 22 -5.81 -13.63 -18.51
C GLY A 22 -5.28 -12.94 -19.77
N ARG A 23 -3.95 -12.82 -19.91
CA ARG A 23 -3.25 -12.25 -21.08
C ARG A 23 -2.67 -13.32 -22.02
N GLY A 24 -3.00 -14.61 -21.82
CA GLY A 24 -2.60 -15.69 -22.71
C GLY A 24 -1.26 -16.38 -22.39
N VAL A 25 -0.62 -16.07 -21.26
CA VAL A 25 0.63 -16.73 -20.84
C VAL A 25 0.34 -18.12 -20.28
N ALA A 26 1.10 -19.13 -20.70
CA ALA A 26 1.04 -20.46 -20.12
C ALA A 26 1.81 -20.49 -18.78
N VAL A 27 1.12 -20.86 -17.68
CA VAL A 27 1.68 -20.78 -16.33
C VAL A 27 1.80 -22.16 -15.69
N TYR A 28 3.00 -22.46 -15.20
CA TYR A 28 3.34 -23.65 -14.41
C TYR A 28 3.44 -23.28 -12.93
N LEU A 29 2.77 -24.03 -12.07
CA LEU A 29 2.64 -23.75 -10.65
C LEU A 29 3.41 -24.77 -9.81
N SER A 30 4.20 -24.28 -8.87
CA SER A 30 4.87 -25.10 -7.86
C SER A 30 4.73 -24.44 -6.48
N ASP A 31 4.60 -25.27 -5.45
CA ASP A 31 4.56 -24.84 -4.06
C ASP A 31 5.15 -25.95 -3.19
N ARG A 32 5.78 -25.57 -2.07
CA ARG A 32 6.25 -26.52 -1.05
C ARG A 32 5.12 -27.44 -0.58
N THR A 33 3.89 -26.93 -0.56
CA THR A 33 2.68 -27.69 -0.25
C THR A 33 1.89 -27.92 -1.53
N GLY A 34 1.86 -29.17 -2.02
CA GLY A 34 1.12 -29.49 -3.25
C GLY A 34 -0.38 -29.14 -3.19
N ALA A 35 -0.97 -29.03 -1.99
CA ALA A 35 -2.34 -28.57 -1.80
C ALA A 35 -2.54 -27.10 -2.21
N ALA A 36 -1.60 -26.20 -1.91
CA ALA A 36 -1.69 -24.79 -2.29
C ALA A 36 -1.62 -24.65 -3.82
N ALA A 37 -0.69 -25.35 -4.47
CA ALA A 37 -0.55 -25.33 -5.93
C ALA A 37 -1.80 -25.86 -6.64
N ARG A 38 -2.39 -26.97 -6.14
CA ARG A 38 -3.66 -27.50 -6.67
C ARG A 38 -4.82 -26.54 -6.46
N THR A 39 -4.87 -25.84 -5.33
CA THR A 39 -5.90 -24.82 -5.07
C THR A 39 -5.77 -23.66 -6.06
N ALA A 40 -4.55 -23.15 -6.27
CA ALA A 40 -4.29 -22.12 -7.27
C ALA A 40 -4.65 -22.57 -8.69
N ALA A 41 -4.33 -23.81 -9.07
CA ALA A 41 -4.73 -24.37 -10.36
C ALA A 41 -6.25 -24.47 -10.52
N ALA A 42 -6.97 -24.89 -9.47
CA ALA A 42 -8.44 -24.94 -9.47
C ALA A 42 -9.08 -23.55 -9.62
N LEU A 43 -8.38 -22.48 -9.21
CA LEU A 43 -8.79 -21.08 -9.44
C LEU A 43 -8.48 -20.59 -10.87
N GLY A 44 -7.85 -21.41 -11.72
CA GLY A 44 -7.47 -21.06 -13.09
C GLY A 44 -6.08 -20.41 -13.24
N ALA A 45 -5.29 -20.36 -12.17
CA ALA A 45 -3.98 -19.70 -12.15
C ALA A 45 -2.92 -20.40 -13.02
N GLY A 46 -3.16 -21.63 -13.49
CA GLY A 46 -2.19 -22.38 -14.28
C GLY A 46 -2.30 -23.88 -14.04
N VAL A 47 -1.25 -24.62 -14.39
CA VAL A 47 -1.18 -26.07 -14.24
C VAL A 47 -0.11 -26.47 -13.24
N VAL A 48 -0.38 -27.50 -12.43
CA VAL A 48 0.63 -28.10 -11.56
C VAL A 48 1.40 -29.16 -12.35
N ALA A 49 2.44 -28.71 -13.05
CA ALA A 49 3.29 -29.57 -13.87
C ALA A 49 4.71 -28.99 -13.96
N THR A 50 5.68 -29.85 -14.23
CA THR A 50 7.03 -29.42 -14.60
C THR A 50 7.06 -29.10 -16.09
N PRO A 51 7.55 -27.92 -16.51
CA PRO A 51 7.69 -27.60 -17.92
C PRO A 51 8.76 -28.51 -18.57
N GLN A 52 8.58 -28.85 -19.85
CA GLN A 52 9.51 -29.70 -20.59
C GLN A 52 10.78 -28.95 -21.03
N GLU A 53 10.66 -27.66 -21.25
CA GLU A 53 11.73 -26.74 -21.61
C GLU A 53 11.76 -25.58 -20.62
N PRO A 54 12.90 -24.85 -20.47
CA PRO A 54 12.96 -23.67 -19.64
C PRO A 54 11.89 -22.65 -20.05
N VAL A 55 11.11 -22.15 -19.09
CA VAL A 55 10.13 -21.10 -19.34
C VAL A 55 10.81 -19.75 -19.55
N ASP A 56 10.08 -18.74 -20.05
CA ASP A 56 10.65 -17.41 -20.27
C ASP A 56 11.03 -16.74 -18.93
N LEU A 57 10.13 -16.76 -17.95
CA LEU A 57 10.31 -16.11 -16.65
C LEU A 57 9.84 -17.00 -15.50
N ALA A 58 10.63 -17.10 -14.43
CA ALA A 58 10.19 -17.67 -13.16
C ALA A 58 9.96 -16.57 -12.10
N VAL A 59 8.80 -16.58 -11.47
CA VAL A 59 8.43 -15.70 -10.36
C VAL A 59 8.54 -16.46 -9.04
N ILE A 60 9.44 -15.99 -8.18
CA ILE A 60 9.74 -16.56 -6.87
C ILE A 60 8.90 -15.82 -5.81
N ALA A 61 7.78 -16.42 -5.41
CA ALA A 61 6.79 -15.87 -4.49
C ALA A 61 6.84 -16.55 -3.12
N VAL A 62 8.02 -16.52 -2.51
CA VAL A 62 8.31 -17.09 -1.17
C VAL A 62 8.76 -15.97 -0.21
N PRO A 63 8.81 -16.22 1.12
CA PRO A 63 9.31 -15.24 2.07
C PRO A 63 10.75 -14.79 1.74
N PRO A 64 11.14 -13.53 2.04
CA PRO A 64 12.44 -12.97 1.70
C PRO A 64 13.64 -13.87 2.04
N SER A 65 13.62 -14.54 3.20
CA SER A 65 14.73 -15.42 3.60
C SER A 65 14.92 -16.67 2.73
N GLN A 66 13.90 -17.05 1.95
CA GLN A 66 13.91 -18.25 1.11
C GLN A 66 14.27 -17.96 -0.34
N VAL A 67 14.21 -16.70 -0.78
CA VAL A 67 14.37 -16.32 -2.20
C VAL A 67 15.65 -16.87 -2.81
N CYS A 68 16.80 -16.67 -2.16
CA CYS A 68 18.09 -17.11 -2.70
C CYS A 68 18.19 -18.64 -2.81
N ALA A 69 17.70 -19.38 -1.82
CA ALA A 69 17.74 -20.85 -1.86
C ALA A 69 16.87 -21.41 -3.00
N VAL A 70 15.67 -20.85 -3.16
CA VAL A 70 14.74 -21.22 -4.24
C VAL A 70 15.29 -20.81 -5.61
N LEU A 71 15.93 -19.64 -5.71
CA LEU A 71 16.59 -19.18 -6.93
C LEU A 71 17.68 -20.17 -7.38
N ILE A 72 18.57 -20.56 -6.46
CA ILE A 72 19.65 -21.52 -6.75
C ILE A 72 19.06 -22.83 -7.27
N GLU A 73 18.11 -23.43 -6.55
CA GLU A 73 17.48 -24.69 -6.96
C GLU A 73 16.83 -24.56 -8.35
N ALA A 74 16.12 -23.46 -8.60
CA ALA A 74 15.45 -23.24 -9.88
C ALA A 74 16.45 -23.06 -11.04
N GLN A 75 17.56 -22.37 -10.81
CA GLN A 75 18.64 -22.20 -11.79
C GLN A 75 19.37 -23.51 -12.08
N GLU A 76 19.71 -24.29 -11.06
CA GLU A 76 20.35 -25.61 -11.22
C GLU A 76 19.49 -26.58 -12.03
N ARG A 77 18.17 -26.49 -11.88
CA ARG A 77 17.19 -27.25 -12.65
C ARG A 77 16.95 -26.71 -14.06
N GLY A 78 17.51 -25.55 -14.40
CA GLY A 78 17.26 -24.87 -15.67
C GLY A 78 15.77 -24.53 -15.87
N LEU A 79 15.06 -24.16 -14.79
CA LEU A 79 13.60 -23.99 -14.83
C LEU A 79 13.15 -22.87 -15.79
N ALA A 80 13.91 -21.78 -15.85
CA ALA A 80 13.60 -20.60 -16.64
C ALA A 80 14.85 -19.92 -17.23
N ARG A 81 14.63 -19.07 -18.23
CA ARG A 81 15.65 -18.18 -18.81
C ARG A 81 16.00 -17.05 -17.84
N CYS A 82 14.97 -16.39 -17.27
CA CYS A 82 15.12 -15.29 -16.32
C CYS A 82 14.29 -15.51 -15.06
N TYR A 83 14.65 -14.82 -13.98
CA TYR A 83 14.08 -15.00 -12.65
C TYR A 83 13.80 -13.65 -12.00
N THR A 84 12.66 -13.54 -11.35
CA THR A 84 12.35 -12.42 -10.46
C THR A 84 11.68 -12.91 -9.18
N ASP A 85 11.73 -12.13 -8.13
CA ASP A 85 11.00 -12.39 -6.89
C ASP A 85 9.91 -11.33 -6.65
N VAL A 86 9.10 -11.54 -5.61
CA VAL A 86 8.06 -10.59 -5.19
C VAL A 86 8.13 -10.28 -3.69
N ALA A 87 9.29 -10.49 -3.07
CA ALA A 87 9.45 -10.34 -1.64
C ALA A 87 9.41 -8.87 -1.19
N SER A 88 8.99 -8.60 0.05
CA SER A 88 8.89 -7.23 0.56
C SER A 88 10.22 -6.60 0.99
N VAL A 89 11.33 -7.34 0.87
CA VAL A 89 12.70 -6.89 1.18
C VAL A 89 13.60 -7.28 0.02
N LYS A 90 14.58 -6.46 -0.33
CA LYS A 90 15.36 -6.62 -1.57
C LYS A 90 16.86 -6.77 -1.33
N ALA A 91 17.46 -6.02 -0.41
CA ALA A 91 18.92 -5.98 -0.27
C ALA A 91 19.52 -7.31 0.21
N VAL A 92 18.83 -8.04 1.11
CA VAL A 92 19.30 -9.35 1.59
C VAL A 92 19.18 -10.43 0.51
N PRO A 93 18.02 -10.63 -0.15
CA PRO A 93 17.92 -11.56 -1.28
C PRO A 93 18.91 -11.25 -2.41
N GLU A 94 19.04 -9.98 -2.81
CA GLU A 94 19.95 -9.56 -3.89
C GLU A 94 21.40 -9.89 -3.55
N ARG A 95 21.89 -9.48 -2.37
CA ARG A 95 23.27 -9.79 -1.94
C ARG A 95 23.55 -11.29 -1.93
N ALA A 96 22.58 -12.09 -1.48
CA ALA A 96 22.71 -13.54 -1.45
C ALA A 96 22.70 -14.14 -2.88
N ALA A 97 21.85 -13.64 -3.77
CA ALA A 97 21.83 -14.04 -5.17
C ALA A 97 23.14 -13.71 -5.88
N LEU A 98 23.62 -12.47 -5.77
CA LEU A 98 24.89 -12.02 -6.40
C LEU A 98 26.12 -12.82 -5.95
N SER A 99 26.09 -13.38 -4.73
CA SER A 99 27.24 -14.12 -4.18
C SER A 99 27.16 -15.63 -4.39
N ARG A 100 25.98 -16.21 -4.62
CA ARG A 100 25.77 -17.66 -4.56
C ARG A 100 24.98 -18.26 -5.73
N ALA A 101 24.21 -17.45 -6.47
CA ALA A 101 23.43 -17.95 -7.59
C ALA A 101 24.37 -18.35 -8.75
N PRO A 102 24.12 -19.48 -9.42
CA PRO A 102 24.90 -19.88 -10.60
C PRO A 102 24.92 -18.85 -11.74
N ALA A 103 23.81 -18.13 -11.94
CA ALA A 103 23.67 -17.11 -12.99
C ALA A 103 23.01 -15.84 -12.41
N PRO A 104 23.77 -15.01 -11.67
CA PRO A 104 23.21 -13.82 -11.01
C PRO A 104 22.73 -12.74 -11.98
N ASP A 105 23.23 -12.75 -13.22
CA ASP A 105 22.78 -11.88 -14.32
C ASP A 105 21.32 -12.13 -14.75
N ARG A 106 20.84 -13.35 -14.50
CA ARG A 106 19.47 -13.79 -14.84
C ARG A 106 18.44 -13.48 -13.77
N TYR A 107 18.81 -12.72 -12.73
CA TYR A 107 17.95 -12.39 -11.61
C TYR A 107 17.74 -10.89 -11.46
N ILE A 108 16.50 -10.50 -11.16
CA ILE A 108 16.12 -9.14 -10.80
C ILE A 108 15.15 -9.15 -9.62
N GLY A 109 15.42 -8.32 -8.62
CA GLY A 109 14.54 -8.20 -7.47
C GLY A 109 13.22 -7.52 -7.83
N GLY A 110 12.10 -8.02 -7.32
CA GLY A 110 10.78 -7.44 -7.54
C GLY A 110 9.97 -7.26 -6.24
N HIS A 111 9.12 -6.24 -6.18
CA HIS A 111 8.17 -6.06 -5.09
C HIS A 111 6.90 -5.33 -5.57
N PRO A 112 5.80 -6.06 -5.81
CA PRO A 112 4.50 -5.42 -5.97
C PRO A 112 4.08 -4.77 -4.64
N LEU A 113 3.85 -3.45 -4.64
CA LEU A 113 3.31 -2.71 -3.48
C LEU A 113 1.80 -2.90 -3.40
N ALA A 114 1.39 -4.17 -3.36
CA ALA A 114 0.02 -4.62 -3.24
C ALA A 114 -0.05 -5.77 -2.24
N GLY A 115 -1.08 -5.77 -1.41
CA GLY A 115 -1.26 -6.79 -0.40
C GLY A 115 -2.59 -6.67 0.31
N ARG A 116 -2.99 -7.76 0.96
CA ARG A 116 -4.14 -7.81 1.85
C ARG A 116 -3.75 -8.50 3.14
N GLU A 117 -4.49 -8.24 4.19
CA GLU A 117 -4.37 -8.91 5.49
C GLU A 117 -4.68 -10.42 5.43
N ARG A 118 -5.24 -10.91 4.32
CA ARG A 118 -5.55 -12.32 4.09
C ARG A 118 -4.47 -13.01 3.26
N SER A 119 -4.09 -14.22 3.65
CA SER A 119 -3.06 -15.02 2.98
C SER A 119 -3.65 -16.21 2.21
N GLY A 120 -2.80 -16.83 1.38
CA GLY A 120 -3.12 -18.05 0.64
C GLY A 120 -3.79 -17.83 -0.73
N PRO A 121 -3.89 -18.89 -1.54
CA PRO A 121 -4.38 -18.80 -2.92
C PRO A 121 -5.84 -18.35 -3.01
N LEU A 122 -6.68 -18.68 -2.02
CA LEU A 122 -8.10 -18.30 -1.99
C LEU A 122 -8.32 -16.78 -1.84
N ALA A 123 -7.31 -16.04 -1.38
CA ALA A 123 -7.37 -14.59 -1.27
C ALA A 123 -6.92 -13.88 -2.56
N ALA A 124 -6.41 -14.62 -3.55
CA ALA A 124 -5.84 -14.08 -4.78
C ALA A 124 -6.88 -13.45 -5.71
N ARG A 125 -6.43 -12.45 -6.47
CA ARG A 125 -7.22 -11.71 -7.47
C ARG A 125 -6.32 -11.38 -8.67
N ALA A 126 -6.86 -11.44 -9.89
CA ALA A 126 -6.09 -11.08 -11.08
C ALA A 126 -5.75 -9.58 -11.10
N GLU A 127 -6.64 -8.75 -10.56
CA GLU A 127 -6.54 -7.29 -10.56
C GLU A 127 -5.79 -6.75 -9.32
N LEU A 128 -5.12 -7.61 -8.55
CA LEU A 128 -4.48 -7.21 -7.28
C LEU A 128 -3.46 -6.07 -7.47
N PHE A 129 -2.82 -6.03 -8.63
CA PHE A 129 -1.71 -5.11 -8.93
C PHE A 129 -2.11 -3.94 -9.83
N LEU A 130 -3.37 -3.87 -10.26
CA LEU A 130 -3.84 -2.82 -11.17
C LEU A 130 -3.59 -1.43 -10.56
N ASP A 131 -2.88 -0.58 -11.32
CA ASP A 131 -2.46 0.77 -10.94
C ASP A 131 -1.65 0.84 -9.64
N ARG A 132 -1.05 -0.27 -9.23
CA ARG A 132 -0.15 -0.34 -8.07
C ARG A 132 1.29 -0.26 -8.53
N ASN A 133 2.11 0.43 -7.75
CA ASN A 133 3.55 0.45 -7.96
C ASN A 133 4.13 -0.95 -7.79
N TRP A 134 5.00 -1.34 -8.72
CA TRP A 134 5.82 -2.54 -8.63
C TRP A 134 7.28 -2.13 -8.72
N VAL A 135 8.00 -2.32 -7.63
CA VAL A 135 9.41 -1.96 -7.58
C VAL A 135 10.26 -3.04 -8.22
N LEU A 136 11.16 -2.66 -9.12
CA LEU A 136 12.21 -3.50 -9.67
C LEU A 136 13.57 -2.99 -9.18
N THR A 137 14.42 -3.90 -8.72
CA THR A 137 15.76 -3.60 -8.22
C THR A 137 16.82 -4.33 -9.06
N PRO A 138 17.20 -3.75 -10.22
CA PRO A 138 18.27 -4.30 -11.03
C PRO A 138 19.62 -4.15 -10.31
N SER A 139 20.48 -5.14 -10.49
CA SER A 139 21.88 -5.09 -10.07
C SER A 139 22.78 -4.69 -11.25
N PRO A 140 24.06 -4.34 -11.02
CA PRO A 140 25.01 -4.11 -12.12
C PRO A 140 25.24 -5.32 -13.02
N LEU A 141 24.87 -6.53 -12.60
CA LEU A 141 24.99 -7.76 -13.40
C LEU A 141 23.71 -8.10 -14.16
N THR A 142 22.57 -7.49 -13.81
CA THR A 142 21.27 -7.85 -14.39
C THR A 142 21.30 -7.62 -15.90
N SER A 143 21.01 -8.68 -16.66
CA SER A 143 21.00 -8.61 -18.12
C SER A 143 19.79 -7.84 -18.64
N ASP A 144 19.93 -7.26 -19.85
CA ASP A 144 18.84 -6.56 -20.54
C ASP A 144 17.62 -7.47 -20.72
N GLU A 145 17.83 -8.74 -21.09
CA GLU A 145 16.76 -9.74 -21.22
C GLU A 145 15.98 -9.94 -19.91
N THR A 146 16.69 -9.99 -18.78
CA THR A 146 16.06 -10.16 -17.46
C THR A 146 15.26 -8.93 -17.07
N PHE A 147 15.80 -7.75 -17.35
CA PHE A 147 15.13 -6.49 -17.08
C PHE A 147 13.86 -6.32 -17.93
N ASP A 148 13.95 -6.60 -19.23
CA ASP A 148 12.83 -6.50 -20.17
C ASP A 148 11.70 -7.46 -19.83
N LEU A 149 12.02 -8.73 -19.49
CA LEU A 149 11.00 -9.69 -19.07
C LEU A 149 10.33 -9.32 -17.74
N ALA A 150 11.07 -8.70 -16.82
CA ALA A 150 10.49 -8.21 -15.58
C ALA A 150 9.59 -6.99 -15.81
N LEU A 151 9.96 -6.07 -16.71
CA LEU A 151 9.09 -4.97 -17.11
C LEU A 151 7.81 -5.49 -17.78
N GLU A 152 7.93 -6.45 -18.69
CA GLU A 152 6.78 -7.08 -19.33
C GLU A 152 5.86 -7.76 -18.30
N LEU A 153 6.41 -8.41 -17.27
CA LEU A 153 5.61 -8.98 -16.17
C LEU A 153 4.77 -7.90 -15.46
N VAL A 154 5.39 -6.77 -15.14
CA VAL A 154 4.72 -5.64 -14.47
C VAL A 154 3.56 -5.12 -15.32
N GLU A 155 3.78 -4.93 -16.62
CA GLU A 155 2.76 -4.49 -17.58
C GLU A 155 1.61 -5.50 -17.72
N LEU A 156 1.93 -6.80 -17.81
CA LEU A 156 0.93 -7.87 -17.88
C LEU A 156 0.04 -7.91 -16.62
N CYS A 157 0.60 -7.53 -15.47
CA CYS A 157 -0.15 -7.41 -14.21
C CYS A 157 -0.93 -6.09 -14.08
N GLY A 158 -0.81 -5.16 -15.03
CA GLY A 158 -1.45 -3.83 -14.98
C GLY A 158 -0.84 -2.91 -13.92
N ALA A 159 0.39 -3.19 -13.48
CA ALA A 159 1.08 -2.42 -12.45
C ALA A 159 1.95 -1.32 -13.06
N VAL A 160 2.40 -0.39 -12.22
CA VAL A 160 3.27 0.73 -12.61
C VAL A 160 4.71 0.42 -12.17
N PRO A 161 5.67 0.27 -13.11
CA PRO A 161 7.05 -0.04 -12.75
C PRO A 161 7.72 1.15 -12.06
N VAL A 162 8.46 0.87 -10.99
CA VAL A 162 9.35 1.83 -10.33
C VAL A 162 10.73 1.18 -10.19
N VAL A 163 11.77 1.83 -10.69
CA VAL A 163 13.14 1.29 -10.64
C VAL A 163 13.95 2.03 -9.58
N MET A 164 14.58 1.29 -8.66
CA MET A 164 15.46 1.87 -7.63
C MET A 164 16.46 0.82 -7.13
N ARG A 165 17.46 1.24 -6.34
CA ARG A 165 18.42 0.30 -5.74
C ARG A 165 17.78 -0.46 -4.59
N SER A 166 18.25 -1.68 -4.34
CA SER A 166 17.70 -2.55 -3.29
C SER A 166 17.79 -1.94 -1.87
N GLN A 167 18.84 -1.17 -1.58
CA GLN A 167 18.99 -0.49 -0.29
C GLN A 167 18.04 0.71 -0.14
N GLU A 168 17.80 1.45 -1.22
CA GLU A 168 16.85 2.58 -1.24
C GLU A 168 15.43 2.09 -1.02
N HIS A 169 15.07 0.99 -1.71
CA HIS A 169 13.82 0.29 -1.49
C HIS A 169 13.64 -0.10 -0.01
N ASP A 170 14.62 -0.80 0.57
CA ASP A 170 14.52 -1.32 1.93
C ASP A 170 14.44 -0.20 2.98
N ALA A 171 15.14 0.91 2.77
CA ALA A 171 15.00 2.11 3.60
C ALA A 171 13.60 2.73 3.47
N ALA A 172 13.07 2.84 2.25
CA ALA A 172 11.74 3.37 2.01
C ALA A 172 10.64 2.51 2.67
N VAL A 173 10.64 1.19 2.45
CA VAL A 173 9.62 0.30 3.04
C VAL A 173 9.76 0.14 4.55
N ALA A 174 10.93 0.42 5.13
CA ALA A 174 11.08 0.51 6.58
C ALA A 174 10.16 1.61 7.14
N VAL A 175 10.15 2.79 6.52
CA VAL A 175 9.32 3.93 6.93
C VAL A 175 7.85 3.75 6.52
N THR A 176 7.59 3.28 5.31
CA THR A 176 6.24 3.30 4.72
C THR A 176 5.41 2.04 5.02
N SER A 177 6.02 0.96 5.49
CA SER A 177 5.35 -0.33 5.71
C SER A 177 5.73 -1.02 7.02
N HIS A 178 7.02 -1.28 7.25
CA HIS A 178 7.47 -2.15 8.35
C HIS A 178 7.26 -1.52 9.73
N VAL A 179 7.70 -0.27 9.90
CA VAL A 179 7.53 0.47 11.15
C VAL A 179 6.05 0.76 11.42
N PRO A 180 5.24 1.22 10.45
CA PRO A 180 3.79 1.31 10.63
C PRO A 180 3.16 0.02 11.16
N HIS A 181 3.55 -1.15 10.63
CA HIS A 181 3.04 -2.43 11.12
C HIS A 181 3.45 -2.72 12.58
N LEU A 182 4.70 -2.44 12.95
CA LEU A 182 5.17 -2.57 14.33
C LEU A 182 4.47 -1.60 15.28
N MET A 183 4.28 -0.34 14.88
CA MET A 183 3.56 0.66 15.67
C MET A 183 2.10 0.24 15.90
N ALA A 184 1.41 -0.21 14.84
CA ALA A 184 0.07 -0.76 14.94
C ALA A 184 0.01 -1.94 15.92
N SER A 185 1.00 -2.84 15.86
CA SER A 185 1.10 -4.01 16.74
C SER A 185 1.38 -3.64 18.20
N LEU A 186 2.23 -2.64 18.45
CA LEU A 186 2.52 -2.11 19.78
C LEU A 186 1.29 -1.45 20.41
N ILE A 187 0.54 -0.67 19.62
CA ILE A 187 -0.72 -0.06 20.06
C ILE A 187 -1.75 -1.15 20.37
N ALA A 188 -1.94 -2.12 19.48
CA ALA A 188 -2.86 -3.23 19.71
C ALA A 188 -2.50 -4.07 20.94
N ALA A 189 -1.20 -4.26 21.22
CA ALA A 189 -0.74 -4.97 22.40
C ALA A 189 -1.18 -4.31 23.72
N ARG A 190 -1.25 -2.97 23.76
CA ARG A 190 -1.75 -2.24 24.95
C ARG A 190 -3.23 -2.54 25.26
N LEU A 191 -4.04 -2.85 24.25
CA LEU A 191 -5.45 -3.24 24.46
C LEU A 191 -5.58 -4.60 25.15
N ARG A 192 -4.64 -5.51 24.88
CA ARG A 192 -4.59 -6.83 25.54
C ARG A 192 -4.14 -6.74 27.00
N GLU A 193 -3.25 -5.80 27.30
CA GLU A 193 -2.65 -5.62 28.63
C GLU A 193 -3.46 -4.70 29.54
N GLY A 194 -4.34 -3.87 28.98
CA GLY A 194 -5.19 -2.94 29.71
C GLY A 194 -6.51 -3.54 30.22
N PRO A 195 -7.32 -2.75 30.94
CA PRO A 195 -8.59 -3.21 31.49
C PRO A 195 -9.61 -3.55 30.38
N PRO A 196 -10.51 -4.53 30.59
CA PRO A 196 -11.50 -4.96 29.58
C PRO A 196 -12.38 -3.81 29.03
N ALA A 197 -12.60 -2.77 29.84
CA ALA A 197 -13.39 -1.60 29.47
C ALA A 197 -12.77 -0.76 28.33
N LEU A 198 -11.46 -0.89 28.03
CA LEU A 198 -10.83 -0.18 26.90
C LEU A 198 -11.52 -0.46 25.56
N SER A 199 -12.01 -1.69 25.38
CA SER A 199 -12.72 -2.10 24.17
C SER A 199 -14.05 -1.36 23.97
N LEU A 200 -14.66 -0.87 25.05
CA LEU A 200 -15.95 -0.15 24.99
C LEU A 200 -15.80 1.28 24.47
N VAL A 201 -14.62 1.88 24.64
CA VAL A 201 -14.30 3.24 24.16
C VAL A 201 -13.48 3.23 22.87
N ALA A 202 -13.27 2.06 22.28
CA ALA A 202 -12.54 1.89 21.02
C ALA A 202 -13.31 2.51 19.84
N GLY A 203 -12.94 3.74 19.47
CA GLY A 203 -13.48 4.44 18.30
C GLY A 203 -12.83 4.04 16.97
N GLN A 204 -13.29 4.66 15.88
CA GLN A 204 -12.80 4.40 14.52
C GLN A 204 -11.29 4.65 14.36
N GLY A 205 -10.75 5.73 14.94
CA GLY A 205 -9.33 6.05 14.82
C GLY A 205 -8.39 4.96 15.36
N LEU A 206 -8.77 4.31 16.47
CA LEU A 206 -8.01 3.16 16.98
C LEU A 206 -8.08 1.96 16.03
N ARG A 207 -9.26 1.68 15.46
CA ARG A 207 -9.46 0.59 14.49
C ARG A 207 -8.60 0.82 13.25
N ASP A 208 -8.56 2.05 12.74
CA ASP A 208 -7.76 2.41 11.57
C ASP A 208 -6.25 2.30 11.87
N ALA A 209 -5.80 2.81 13.02
CA ALA A 209 -4.40 2.76 13.43
C ALA A 209 -3.91 1.33 13.69
N THR A 210 -4.80 0.42 14.10
CA THR A 210 -4.45 -0.97 14.45
C THR A 210 -4.82 -2.00 13.38
N ARG A 211 -5.52 -1.60 12.31
CA ARG A 211 -6.04 -2.51 11.27
C ARG A 211 -4.97 -3.44 10.71
N ILE A 212 -3.77 -2.91 10.48
CA ILE A 212 -2.67 -3.66 9.87
C ILE A 212 -1.93 -4.58 10.84
N ALA A 213 -2.19 -4.51 12.15
CA ALA A 213 -1.56 -5.37 13.16
C ALA A 213 -1.95 -6.86 13.03
N GLY A 214 -3.05 -7.17 12.32
CA GLY A 214 -3.53 -8.53 12.12
C GLY A 214 -2.77 -9.37 11.09
N GLY A 215 -1.56 -8.96 10.70
CA GLY A 215 -0.74 -9.71 9.74
C GLY A 215 -0.22 -11.04 10.29
N ASP A 216 0.09 -12.00 9.41
CA ASP A 216 0.70 -13.28 9.81
C ASP A 216 2.06 -13.07 10.49
N SER A 217 2.17 -13.47 11.75
CA SER A 217 3.36 -13.18 12.58
C SER A 217 4.62 -13.89 12.10
N ARG A 218 4.49 -15.03 11.41
CA ARG A 218 5.64 -15.78 10.87
C ARG A 218 6.21 -15.06 9.64
N LEU A 219 5.35 -14.64 8.72
CA LEU A 219 5.72 -13.84 7.55
C LEU A 219 6.32 -12.51 7.98
N TRP A 220 5.65 -11.77 8.87
CA TRP A 220 6.16 -10.48 9.36
C TRP A 220 7.46 -10.63 10.16
N GLY A 221 7.62 -11.71 10.93
CA GLY A 221 8.89 -12.04 11.57
C GLY A 221 10.03 -12.21 10.56
N ASP A 222 9.77 -12.82 9.41
CA ASP A 222 10.76 -12.97 8.33
C ASP A 222 11.11 -11.64 7.65
N ILE A 223 10.08 -10.82 7.34
CA ILE A 223 10.22 -9.49 6.74
C ILE A 223 11.06 -8.58 7.66
N LEU A 224 10.66 -8.49 8.92
CA LEU A 224 11.32 -7.62 9.90
C LEU A 224 12.76 -8.08 10.19
N ARG A 225 13.01 -9.38 10.27
CA ARG A 225 14.37 -9.92 10.38
C ARG A 225 15.22 -9.55 9.17
N SER A 226 14.65 -9.65 7.97
CA SER A 226 15.37 -9.38 6.72
C SER A 226 15.71 -7.90 6.53
N ASN A 227 14.94 -6.99 7.16
CA ASN A 227 15.18 -5.55 7.08
C ASN A 227 15.47 -4.90 8.46
N ALA A 228 15.98 -5.68 9.42
CA ALA A 228 16.16 -5.23 10.80
C ALA A 228 17.01 -3.95 10.95
N PRO A 229 18.12 -3.75 10.22
CA PRO A 229 18.92 -2.53 10.35
C PRO A 229 18.16 -1.25 9.99
N ALA A 230 17.42 -1.24 8.87
CA ALA A 230 16.66 -0.06 8.45
C ALA A 230 15.48 0.21 9.40
N VAL A 231 14.76 -0.85 9.80
CA VAL A 231 13.67 -0.75 10.78
C VAL A 231 14.18 -0.19 12.12
N ALA A 232 15.32 -0.69 12.61
CA ALA A 232 15.92 -0.20 13.85
C ALA A 232 16.34 1.27 13.76
N GLY A 233 16.82 1.74 12.59
CA GLY A 233 17.11 3.15 12.36
C GLY A 233 15.87 4.02 12.59
N VAL A 234 14.78 3.73 11.89
CA VAL A 234 13.53 4.48 12.01
C VAL A 234 12.95 4.41 13.44
N LEU A 235 13.02 3.26 14.10
CA LEU A 235 12.56 3.14 15.48
C LEU A 235 13.39 3.96 16.47
N LYS A 236 14.70 4.16 16.22
CA LYS A 236 15.54 5.05 17.05
C LYS A 236 15.14 6.51 16.87
N ASP A 237 14.79 6.92 15.66
CA ASP A 237 14.30 8.28 15.40
C ASP A 237 12.96 8.50 16.11
N LEU A 238 12.02 7.55 16.00
CA LEU A 238 10.75 7.58 16.73
C LEU A 238 10.95 7.55 18.26
N HIS A 239 11.91 6.77 18.75
CA HIS A 239 12.26 6.75 20.17
C HIS A 239 12.78 8.12 20.64
N THR A 240 13.55 8.81 19.80
CA THR A 240 14.04 10.16 20.08
C THR A 240 12.89 11.16 20.13
N ASP A 241 11.91 11.06 19.23
CA ASP A 241 10.71 11.88 19.29
C ASP A 241 9.88 11.59 20.55
N LEU A 242 9.71 10.31 20.91
CA LEU A 242 9.01 9.91 22.13
C LEU A 242 9.71 10.38 23.41
N SER A 243 11.05 10.34 23.46
CA SER A 243 11.81 10.79 24.64
C SER A 243 11.72 12.30 24.86
N ARG A 244 11.38 13.07 23.82
CA ARG A 244 11.04 14.50 23.92
C ARG A 244 9.57 14.72 24.28
N LEU A 245 8.67 13.92 23.72
CA LEU A 245 7.22 14.08 23.93
C LEU A 245 6.78 13.72 25.35
N VAL A 246 7.33 12.66 25.95
CA VAL A 246 6.91 12.21 27.29
C VAL A 246 7.13 13.30 28.35
N PRO A 247 8.34 13.88 28.50
CA PRO A 247 8.53 14.99 29.45
C PRO A 247 7.70 16.23 29.12
N ALA A 248 7.44 16.50 27.84
CA ALA A 248 6.58 17.62 27.44
C ALA A 248 5.13 17.44 27.91
N LEU A 249 4.60 16.21 27.87
CA LEU A 249 3.27 15.89 28.41
C LEU A 249 3.26 15.93 29.95
N ASP A 250 4.32 15.46 30.61
CA ASP A 250 4.45 15.57 32.07
C ASP A 250 4.47 17.03 32.53
N ALA A 251 5.22 17.89 31.83
CA ALA A 251 5.27 19.33 32.08
C ALA A 251 3.89 19.99 31.91
N LEU A 252 3.12 19.58 30.90
CA LEU A 252 1.76 20.09 30.67
C LEU A 252 0.77 19.73 31.79
N ALA A 253 0.99 18.60 32.47
CA ALA A 253 0.20 18.14 33.60
C ALA A 253 0.58 18.85 34.93
N GLY A 254 1.77 19.45 34.99
CA GLY A 254 2.27 20.17 36.16
C GLY A 254 1.66 21.57 36.37
N SER A 255 2.08 22.23 37.45
CA SER A 255 1.55 23.53 37.88
C SER A 255 2.44 24.72 37.47
N ASP A 256 3.67 24.50 37.00
CA ASP A 256 4.61 25.56 36.62
C ASP A 256 4.32 26.08 35.20
N GLY A 257 4.00 27.38 35.08
CA GLY A 257 3.66 28.00 33.81
C GLY A 257 4.78 27.98 32.78
N GLY A 258 6.04 28.10 33.19
CA GLY A 258 7.19 28.11 32.26
C GLY A 258 7.40 26.76 31.57
N ASP A 259 7.26 25.68 32.34
CA ASP A 259 7.39 24.31 31.85
C ASP A 259 6.22 23.91 30.94
N ARG A 260 5.01 24.38 31.24
CA ARG A 260 3.82 24.13 30.40
C ARG A 260 3.93 24.74 29.00
N ASP A 261 4.43 25.98 28.90
CA ASP A 261 4.62 26.64 27.61
C ASP A 261 5.65 25.90 26.74
N GLN A 262 6.74 25.42 27.35
CA GLN A 262 7.75 24.63 26.65
C GLN A 262 7.21 23.24 26.24
N GLY A 263 6.41 22.60 27.10
CA GLY A 263 5.72 21.36 26.79
C GLY A 263 4.77 21.52 25.60
N MET A 264 3.97 22.59 25.58
CA MET A 264 3.04 22.89 24.49
C MET A 264 3.78 23.10 23.15
N ARG A 265 4.89 23.86 23.14
CA ARG A 265 5.68 24.05 21.92
C ARG A 265 6.20 22.74 21.35
N THR A 266 6.70 21.85 22.21
CA THR A 266 7.21 20.53 21.80
C THR A 266 6.09 19.65 21.22
N LEU A 267 4.91 19.67 21.84
CA LEU A 267 3.74 18.94 21.35
C LEU A 267 3.28 19.46 19.98
N VAL A 268 3.14 20.79 19.84
CA VAL A 268 2.69 21.42 18.59
C VAL A 268 3.69 21.16 17.46
N ASP A 269 5.00 21.25 17.71
CA ASP A 269 6.03 20.91 16.72
C ASP A 269 5.84 19.49 16.16
N LEU A 270 5.65 18.49 17.03
CA LEU A 270 5.44 17.11 16.60
C LEU A 270 4.16 16.97 15.74
N LEU A 271 3.08 17.63 16.15
CA LEU A 271 1.81 17.61 15.41
C LEU A 271 1.95 18.28 14.03
N ASP A 272 2.65 19.41 13.95
CA ASP A 272 2.90 20.14 12.71
C ASP A 272 3.81 19.36 11.75
N ARG A 273 4.83 18.67 12.28
CA ARG A 273 5.65 17.72 11.49
C ARG A 273 4.79 16.58 10.95
N GLY A 274 3.88 16.03 11.75
CA GLY A 274 2.93 15.01 11.31
C GLY A 274 1.98 15.49 10.20
N ILE A 275 1.44 16.70 10.35
CA ILE A 275 0.60 17.36 9.33
C ILE A 275 1.37 17.55 8.02
N SER A 276 2.61 18.02 8.13
CA SER A 276 3.47 18.27 6.97
C SER A 276 3.84 16.96 6.26
N GLY A 277 4.13 15.90 7.02
CA GLY A 277 4.38 14.57 6.47
C GLY A 277 3.18 14.00 5.72
N LEU A 278 1.96 14.20 6.23
CA LEU A 278 0.74 13.77 5.56
C LEU A 278 0.55 14.45 4.20
N ALA A 279 0.90 15.74 4.08
CA ALA A 279 0.82 16.47 2.81
C ALA A 279 1.76 15.90 1.72
N GLY A 280 2.74 15.08 2.09
CA GLY A 280 3.61 14.37 1.14
C GLY A 280 3.02 13.07 0.59
N ILE A 281 1.88 12.59 1.10
CA ILE A 281 1.29 11.30 0.69
C ILE A 281 0.23 11.53 -0.40
N PRO A 282 0.43 11.02 -1.63
CA PRO A 282 -0.56 11.13 -2.71
C PRO A 282 -1.92 10.57 -2.30
N GLY A 283 -3.00 11.25 -2.70
CA GLY A 283 -4.38 10.81 -2.45
C GLY A 283 -4.89 11.03 -1.01
N THR A 284 -4.06 11.47 -0.06
CA THR A 284 -4.55 11.94 1.24
C THR A 284 -4.98 13.40 1.10
N GLY A 285 -6.24 13.69 1.49
CA GLY A 285 -7.03 14.88 1.15
C GLY A 285 -6.56 16.24 1.67
N ARG A 286 -5.24 16.47 1.74
CA ARG A 286 -4.62 17.78 1.99
C ARG A 286 -3.61 18.17 0.90
N ALA A 287 -3.01 17.20 0.20
CA ALA A 287 -2.05 17.44 -0.88
C ALA A 287 -2.71 17.73 -2.24
N ALA A 288 -3.98 17.35 -2.41
CA ALA A 288 -4.74 17.54 -3.66
C ALA A 288 -5.19 18.99 -3.92
N SER A 289 -4.83 19.98 -3.09
CA SER A 289 -5.16 21.37 -3.39
C SER A 289 -4.21 22.37 -2.74
N ALA A 290 -3.07 22.62 -3.36
CA ALA A 290 -2.51 23.98 -3.33
C ALA A 290 -3.24 24.90 -4.32
N ASP A 291 -3.89 24.33 -5.36
CA ASP A 291 -4.50 25.10 -6.46
C ASP A 291 -5.92 24.64 -6.89
N GLY A 292 -6.49 23.66 -6.17
CA GLY A 292 -7.83 23.11 -6.44
C GLY A 292 -8.90 23.74 -5.55
N GLN A 293 -10.05 24.12 -6.12
CA GLN A 293 -11.23 24.51 -5.36
C GLN A 293 -12.07 23.27 -5.01
N ARG A 294 -12.52 23.20 -3.74
CA ARG A 294 -13.39 22.13 -3.26
C ARG A 294 -14.86 22.49 -3.45
N VAL A 295 -15.63 21.56 -4.02
CA VAL A 295 -17.07 21.65 -4.21
C VAL A 295 -17.74 20.53 -3.43
N ARG A 296 -18.63 20.89 -2.50
CA ARG A 296 -19.46 19.96 -1.72
C ARG A 296 -20.86 19.90 -2.33
N VAL A 297 -21.38 18.69 -2.52
CA VAL A 297 -22.71 18.43 -3.10
C VAL A 297 -23.51 17.55 -2.14
N GLY A 298 -24.68 18.02 -1.73
CA GLY A 298 -25.65 17.22 -0.99
C GLY A 298 -26.26 16.15 -1.88
N VAL A 299 -26.16 14.89 -1.47
CA VAL A 299 -26.75 13.74 -2.17
C VAL A 299 -27.97 13.27 -1.38
N PRO A 300 -29.18 13.35 -1.95
CA PRO A 300 -30.38 12.84 -1.30
C PRO A 300 -30.24 11.34 -1.01
N ASP A 301 -30.73 10.90 0.14
CA ASP A 301 -30.73 9.50 0.55
C ASP A 301 -31.83 8.71 -0.20
N ARG A 302 -31.62 8.50 -1.51
CA ARG A 302 -32.48 7.70 -2.39
C ARG A 302 -31.62 6.83 -3.31
N PRO A 303 -32.06 5.62 -3.65
CA PRO A 303 -31.34 4.75 -4.58
C PRO A 303 -31.07 5.44 -5.92
N GLY A 304 -29.82 5.37 -6.39
CA GLY A 304 -29.41 5.89 -7.71
C GLY A 304 -28.99 7.36 -7.75
N GLU A 305 -29.18 8.15 -6.68
CA GLU A 305 -28.79 9.57 -6.69
C GLU A 305 -27.27 9.76 -6.81
N LEU A 306 -26.46 8.93 -6.15
CA LEU A 306 -25.00 9.00 -6.33
C LEU A 306 -24.59 8.72 -7.78
N ALA A 307 -25.23 7.78 -8.46
CA ALA A 307 -24.96 7.50 -9.87
C ALA A 307 -25.40 8.67 -10.77
N ARG A 308 -26.56 9.28 -10.47
CA ARG A 308 -27.04 10.50 -11.16
C ARG A 308 -26.07 11.66 -10.98
N LEU A 309 -25.52 11.84 -9.78
CA LEU A 309 -24.53 12.87 -9.51
C LEU A 309 -23.25 12.64 -10.31
N LEU A 310 -22.70 11.42 -10.29
CA LEU A 310 -21.46 11.11 -11.01
C LEU A 310 -21.63 11.28 -12.53
N ALA A 311 -22.80 10.94 -13.08
CA ALA A 311 -23.13 11.20 -14.48
C ALA A 311 -23.15 12.71 -14.79
N ALA A 312 -23.85 13.52 -13.99
CA ALA A 312 -23.92 14.97 -14.18
C ALA A 312 -22.53 15.64 -14.08
N VAL A 313 -21.69 15.19 -13.13
CA VAL A 313 -20.32 15.67 -12.96
C VAL A 313 -19.45 15.32 -14.18
N THR A 314 -19.64 14.13 -14.75
CA THR A 314 -18.92 13.67 -15.95
C THR A 314 -19.32 14.49 -17.19
N GLU A 315 -20.61 14.80 -17.37
CA GLU A 315 -21.10 15.67 -18.46
C GLU A 315 -20.52 17.08 -18.37
N LEU A 316 -20.23 17.55 -17.16
CA LEU A 316 -19.58 18.83 -16.89
C LEU A 316 -18.04 18.78 -17.06
N GLY A 317 -17.49 17.65 -17.51
CA GLY A 317 -16.08 17.47 -17.85
C GLY A 317 -15.16 17.25 -16.64
N VAL A 318 -15.71 16.77 -15.52
CA VAL A 318 -14.95 16.45 -14.31
C VAL A 318 -14.81 14.93 -14.19
N VAL A 319 -13.58 14.46 -13.97
CA VAL A 319 -13.29 13.03 -13.81
C VAL A 319 -13.80 12.56 -12.45
N ALA A 320 -14.63 11.50 -12.45
CA ALA A 320 -15.26 10.97 -11.24
C ALA A 320 -14.28 10.42 -10.19
N GLU A 321 -13.02 10.14 -10.58
CA GLU A 321 -11.97 9.61 -9.70
C GLU A 321 -11.51 10.61 -8.63
N ASP A 322 -11.79 11.90 -8.81
CA ASP A 322 -11.51 12.96 -7.83
C ASP A 322 -12.63 13.16 -6.80
N ALA A 323 -13.65 12.29 -6.80
CA ALA A 323 -14.79 12.35 -5.90
C ALA A 323 -14.51 11.60 -4.59
N ALA A 324 -14.51 12.32 -3.48
CA ALA A 324 -14.58 11.74 -2.14
C ALA A 324 -16.02 11.77 -1.64
N VAL A 325 -16.57 10.63 -1.19
CA VAL A 325 -17.91 10.58 -0.59
C VAL A 325 -17.77 10.41 0.91
N ASP A 326 -18.33 11.33 1.69
CA ASP A 326 -18.40 11.20 3.14
C ASP A 326 -19.83 10.88 3.59
N GLY A 327 -19.93 10.03 4.60
CA GLY A 327 -21.15 9.93 5.42
C GLY A 327 -21.21 11.10 6.40
N ALA A 328 -22.40 11.64 6.65
CA ALA A 328 -22.58 12.71 7.62
C ALA A 328 -22.08 12.30 9.03
N ALA A 329 -21.03 12.96 9.49
CA ALA A 329 -20.70 13.02 10.91
C ALA A 329 -21.64 14.05 11.57
N GLY A 330 -22.72 13.56 12.17
CA GLY A 330 -23.61 14.35 13.04
C GLY A 330 -25.00 14.62 12.46
N GLY A 331 -26.00 13.90 13.00
CA GLY A 331 -27.40 14.33 13.14
C GLY A 331 -28.30 14.51 11.90
N GLY A 332 -27.75 14.72 10.70
CA GLY A 332 -28.52 14.86 9.46
C GLY A 332 -28.34 13.66 8.54
N SER A 333 -29.45 13.06 8.07
CA SER A 333 -29.47 11.86 7.23
C SER A 333 -29.09 12.09 5.75
N GLY A 334 -28.08 12.92 5.47
CA GLY A 334 -27.65 13.26 4.10
C GLY A 334 -26.27 12.71 3.78
N LEU A 335 -26.12 12.07 2.63
CA LEU A 335 -24.81 11.74 2.05
C LEU A 335 -24.24 13.02 1.40
N ALA A 336 -22.94 13.28 1.50
CA ALA A 336 -22.31 14.40 0.81
C ALA A 336 -21.13 13.92 -0.05
N ALA A 337 -21.10 14.34 -1.31
CA ALA A 337 -19.96 14.14 -2.20
C ALA A 337 -19.11 15.41 -2.25
N ARG A 338 -17.79 15.26 -2.20
CA ARG A 338 -16.80 16.32 -2.33
C ARG A 338 -15.95 16.08 -3.56
N PHE A 339 -15.80 17.12 -4.37
CA PHE A 339 -14.97 17.12 -5.56
C PHE A 339 -13.87 18.17 -5.41
N THR A 340 -12.65 17.86 -5.84
CA THR A 340 -11.56 18.83 -5.92
C THR A 340 -11.28 19.10 -7.39
N VAL A 341 -11.49 20.33 -7.85
CA VAL A 341 -11.35 20.70 -9.27
C VAL A 341 -10.56 22.00 -9.42
N PRO A 342 -9.93 22.26 -10.58
CA PRO A 342 -9.27 23.55 -10.82
C PRO A 342 -10.25 24.74 -10.67
N GLY A 343 -9.76 25.89 -10.19
CA GLY A 343 -10.59 27.07 -9.92
C GLY A 343 -11.57 27.48 -11.03
N PRO A 344 -11.15 27.55 -12.31
CA PRO A 344 -12.05 27.87 -13.44
C PRO A 344 -13.15 26.82 -13.70
N VAL A 345 -12.96 25.58 -13.23
CA VAL A 345 -13.91 24.47 -13.39
C VAL A 345 -14.94 24.47 -12.26
N ALA A 346 -14.56 24.87 -11.05
CA ALA A 346 -15.43 24.85 -9.87
C ALA A 346 -16.70 25.69 -10.01
N GLU A 347 -16.60 26.86 -10.65
CA GLU A 347 -17.77 27.72 -10.87
C GLU A 347 -18.75 27.12 -11.88
N ARG A 348 -18.23 26.53 -12.96
CA ARG A 348 -19.05 25.81 -13.94
C ARG A 348 -19.71 24.57 -13.31
N LEU A 349 -18.95 23.84 -12.48
CA LEU A 349 -19.45 22.67 -11.78
C LEU A 349 -20.59 23.02 -10.82
N VAL A 350 -20.42 24.03 -9.96
CA VAL A 350 -21.47 24.46 -9.03
C VAL A 350 -22.69 24.99 -9.77
N THR A 351 -22.50 25.77 -10.83
CA THR A 351 -23.60 26.34 -11.62
C THR A 351 -24.38 25.25 -12.34
N GLY A 352 -23.69 24.31 -13.01
CA GLY A 352 -24.31 23.18 -13.71
C GLY A 352 -25.06 22.27 -12.75
N LEU A 353 -24.44 21.88 -11.63
CA LEU A 353 -25.09 21.03 -10.64
C LEU A 353 -26.32 21.70 -10.00
N ARG A 354 -26.27 23.02 -9.72
CA ARG A 354 -27.44 23.75 -9.23
C ARG A 354 -28.57 23.83 -10.26
N ALA A 355 -28.24 23.98 -11.55
CA ALA A 355 -29.23 23.94 -12.63
C ALA A 355 -29.93 22.57 -12.71
N ASP A 356 -29.19 21.50 -12.40
CA ASP A 356 -29.69 20.12 -12.35
C ASP A 356 -30.35 19.74 -11.00
N GLY A 357 -30.57 20.74 -10.13
CA GLY A 357 -31.31 20.61 -8.87
C GLY A 357 -30.49 20.05 -7.70
N TRP A 358 -29.16 20.04 -7.79
CA TRP A 358 -28.27 19.61 -6.70
C TRP A 358 -27.96 20.76 -5.73
N GLU A 359 -27.83 20.42 -4.44
CA GLU A 359 -27.32 21.35 -3.42
C GLU A 359 -25.78 21.39 -3.48
N ALA A 360 -25.21 22.17 -4.41
CA ALA A 360 -23.76 22.32 -4.58
C ALA A 360 -23.22 23.65 -4.03
N VAL A 361 -22.11 23.62 -3.29
CA VAL A 361 -21.43 24.80 -2.71
C VAL A 361 -19.90 24.71 -2.84
N ARG A 362 -19.22 25.84 -3.04
CA ARG A 362 -17.75 25.92 -2.92
C ARG A 362 -17.38 26.04 -1.43
N GLU A 363 -16.43 25.24 -0.96
CA GLU A 363 -16.02 25.26 0.47
C GLU A 363 -15.13 26.45 0.86
N HIS A 364 -15.00 27.47 0.00
CA HIS A 364 -14.31 28.73 0.32
C HIS A 364 -15.21 29.82 0.91
N ASP A 365 -16.52 29.58 1.02
CA ASP A 365 -17.50 30.56 1.54
C ASP A 365 -17.90 30.34 3.01
N ALA A 366 -17.26 29.43 3.73
CA ALA A 366 -17.47 29.29 5.18
C ALA A 366 -16.50 30.19 5.97
N ARG A 367 -16.60 31.52 5.79
CA ARG A 367 -16.24 32.41 6.90
C ARG A 367 -17.33 32.24 7.94
N LEU A 368 -17.03 31.50 9.01
CA LEU A 368 -17.76 31.57 10.27
C LEU A 368 -18.02 33.05 10.59
N PRO A 369 -19.28 33.50 10.73
CA PRO A 369 -19.52 34.76 11.41
C PRO A 369 -19.03 34.57 12.84
N LEU A 370 -18.04 35.38 13.22
CA LEU A 370 -17.67 35.61 14.60
C LEU A 370 -18.96 35.95 15.36
N LEU A 371 -19.36 35.07 16.28
CA LEU A 371 -20.32 35.41 17.32
C LEU A 371 -19.66 36.50 18.19
N GLN A 372 -19.96 37.75 17.89
CA GLN A 372 -20.02 38.80 18.90
C GLN A 372 -21.41 38.71 19.52
N GLU A 373 -21.48 38.25 20.77
CA GLU A 373 -22.09 38.93 21.93
C GLU A 373 -21.80 38.13 23.20
#